data_AF-A0A923BKR5-F1
#
_entry.id   AF-A0A923BKR5-F1
#
_cell.length_a   1.000
_cell.length_b   1.000
_cell.length_c   1.000
_cell.angle_alpha   90.00
_cell.angle_beta   90.00
_cell.angle_gamma   90.00
#
_symmetry.space_group_name_H-M   'P 1'
#
loop_
_entity.id
_entity.type
_entity.pdbx_description
1 polymer ?
#
loop_
_entity_poly.entity_id
_entity_poly.type
_entity_poly.pdbx_seq_one_letter_code
_entity_poly.pdbx_strand_id
1 'polypeptide(L)'
;WILRYIFFAFGNADVNLWMLYAGIVLHGICYDFFFVTGYMYTEKKAGAKIKNAAQGLFTFATYGVGMFIGTWFSGFTADYYKLEGAYQWKQIWFVPAFIAVAVVIYFLLFFKEKKEVKSA
;
A
#
# COMPACT_ATOMS: atom_id res chain seq x y z
N TRP A 1 -4.77 -3.97 2.04
CA TRP A 1 -3.57 -4.36 1.27
C TRP A 1 -3.26 -5.86 1.36
N ILE A 2 -3.09 -6.45 2.56
CA ILE A 2 -2.76 -7.88 2.72
C ILE A 2 -3.75 -8.81 1.98
N LEU A 3 -5.05 -8.71 2.27
CA LEU A 3 -6.09 -9.51 1.61
C LEU A 3 -6.09 -9.38 0.08
N ARG A 4 -5.86 -8.16 -0.42
CA ARG A 4 -5.74 -7.90 -1.86
C ARG A 4 -4.59 -8.70 -2.48
N TYR A 5 -3.42 -8.68 -1.86
CA TYR A 5 -2.26 -9.43 -2.36
C TYR A 5 -2.45 -10.94 -2.25
N ILE A 6 -3.09 -11.43 -1.19
CA ILE A 6 -3.47 -12.84 -1.05
C ILE A 6 -4.40 -13.25 -2.21
N PHE A 7 -5.41 -12.44 -2.53
CA PHE A 7 -6.29 -12.74 -3.66
C PHE A 7 -5.56 -12.79 -4.99
N PHE A 8 -4.58 -11.91 -5.24
CA PHE A 8 -3.74 -12.01 -6.44
C PHE A 8 -2.78 -13.21 -6.42
N ALA A 9 -2.32 -13.64 -5.24
CA ALA A 9 -1.43 -14.79 -5.12
C ALA A 9 -2.14 -16.13 -5.42
N PHE A 10 -3.44 -16.23 -5.16
CA PHE A 10 -4.23 -17.46 -5.33
C PHE A 10 -5.24 -17.42 -6.48
N GLY A 11 -5.50 -16.24 -7.06
CA GLY A 11 -6.37 -16.08 -8.22
C GLY A 11 -5.77 -16.64 -9.51
N ASN A 12 -6.62 -17.12 -10.41
CA ASN A 12 -6.25 -17.62 -11.73
C ASN A 12 -7.33 -17.29 -12.76
N ALA A 13 -7.10 -17.62 -14.04
CA ALA A 13 -8.06 -17.37 -15.12
C ALA A 13 -9.17 -18.43 -15.23
N ASP A 14 -9.24 -19.37 -14.28
CA ASP A 14 -10.20 -20.47 -14.24
C ASP A 14 -11.18 -20.26 -13.07
N VAL A 15 -11.31 -21.26 -12.19
CA VAL A 15 -12.25 -21.29 -11.07
C VAL A 15 -12.02 -20.16 -10.06
N ASN A 16 -10.78 -19.67 -9.92
CA ASN A 16 -10.42 -18.63 -8.93
C ASN A 16 -10.41 -17.21 -9.53
N LEU A 17 -11.03 -16.98 -10.69
CA LEU A 17 -11.13 -15.66 -11.32
C LEU A 17 -11.78 -14.61 -10.40
N TRP A 18 -12.74 -15.03 -9.58
CA TRP A 18 -13.39 -14.16 -8.59
C TRP A 18 -12.40 -13.52 -7.61
N MET A 19 -11.29 -14.21 -7.28
CA MET A 19 -10.25 -13.66 -6.41
C MET A 19 -9.53 -12.49 -7.09
N LEU A 20 -9.27 -12.58 -8.40
CA LEU A 20 -8.67 -11.48 -9.16
C LEU A 20 -9.59 -10.25 -9.17
N TYR A 21 -10.88 -10.44 -9.43
CA TYR A 21 -11.87 -9.35 -9.34
C TYR A 21 -11.98 -8.78 -7.93
N ALA A 22 -12.01 -9.62 -6.90
CA ALA A 22 -12.03 -9.17 -5.52
C ALA A 22 -10.75 -8.36 -5.17
N GLY A 23 -9.59 -8.77 -5.67
CA GLY A 23 -8.33 -8.03 -5.52
C GLY A 23 -8.36 -6.66 -6.20
N ILE A 24 -8.99 -6.55 -7.37
CA ILE A 24 -9.20 -5.28 -8.08
C ILE A 24 -10.16 -4.38 -7.30
N VAL A 25 -11.30 -4.88 -6.83
CA VAL A 25 -12.26 -4.09 -6.02
C VAL A 25 -11.59 -3.59 -4.73
N LEU A 26 -10.86 -4.47 -4.03
CA LEU A 26 -10.12 -4.09 -2.83
C LEU A 26 -9.05 -3.03 -3.10
N HIS A 27 -8.58 -2.85 -4.33
CA HIS A 27 -7.65 -1.78 -4.67
C HIS A 27 -8.26 -0.41 -4.38
N GLY A 28 -9.51 -0.16 -4.79
CA GLY A 28 -10.20 1.12 -4.58
C GLY A 28 -10.34 1.45 -3.09
N ILE A 29 -10.75 0.46 -2.28
CA ILE A 29 -10.87 0.61 -0.82
C ILE A 29 -9.49 0.92 -0.20
N CYS A 30 -8.46 0.16 -0.58
CA CYS A 30 -7.12 0.37 -0.05
C CYS A 30 -6.54 1.74 -0.47
N TYR A 31 -6.84 2.18 -1.68
CA TYR A 31 -6.41 3.46 -2.23
C TYR A 31 -7.04 4.62 -1.46
N ASP A 32 -8.36 4.62 -1.29
CA ASP A 32 -9.09 5.68 -0.59
C ASP A 32 -8.60 5.83 0.85
N PHE A 33 -8.55 4.71 1.59
CA PHE A 33 -8.07 4.73 2.97
C PHE A 33 -6.62 5.17 3.10
N PHE A 34 -5.73 4.87 2.15
CA PHE A 34 -4.34 5.30 2.26
C PHE A 34 -4.16 6.77 1.85
N PHE A 35 -4.67 7.15 0.69
CA PHE A 35 -4.43 8.47 0.12
C PHE A 35 -5.35 9.54 0.72
N VAL A 36 -6.66 9.32 0.75
CA VAL A 36 -7.60 10.34 1.24
C VAL A 36 -7.40 10.58 2.73
N THR A 37 -7.32 9.52 3.55
CA THR A 37 -7.05 9.71 4.99
C THR A 37 -5.63 10.22 5.25
N GLY A 38 -4.65 9.81 4.45
CA GLY A 38 -3.28 10.32 4.53
C GLY A 38 -3.19 11.83 4.27
N TYR A 39 -3.91 12.33 3.25
CA TYR A 39 -4.01 13.76 2.99
C TYR A 39 -4.71 14.52 4.12
N MET A 40 -5.86 14.02 4.59
CA MET A 40 -6.59 14.65 5.70
C MET A 40 -5.76 14.71 6.99
N TYR A 41 -5.05 13.62 7.31
CA TYR A 41 -4.17 13.56 8.47
C TYR A 41 -2.97 14.50 8.33
N THR A 42 -2.33 14.51 7.17
CA THR A 42 -1.19 15.41 6.86
C THR A 42 -1.61 16.88 6.97
N GLU A 43 -2.76 17.26 6.39
CA GLU A 43 -3.31 18.61 6.50
C GLU A 43 -3.59 18.99 7.96
N LYS A 44 -4.28 18.12 8.69
CA LYS A 44 -4.60 18.33 10.11
C LYS A 44 -3.32 18.54 10.93
N LYS A 45 -2.27 17.77 10.65
CA LYS A 45 -1.02 17.82 11.42
C LYS A 45 -0.14 19.02 11.06
N ALA A 46 -0.13 19.45 9.79
CA ALA A 46 0.69 20.56 9.31
C ALA A 46 0.08 21.94 9.64
N GLY A 47 -1.26 22.02 9.74
CA GLY A 47 -1.99 23.26 10.03
C GLY A 47 -2.18 24.16 8.81
N ALA A 48 -3.06 25.16 8.93
CA ALA A 48 -3.60 25.92 7.80
C ALA A 48 -2.55 26.66 6.96
N LYS A 49 -1.41 27.06 7.56
CA LYS A 49 -0.38 27.86 6.87
C LYS A 49 0.41 27.07 5.82
N ILE A 50 0.66 25.78 6.06
CA ILE A 50 1.56 24.96 5.23
C ILE A 50 0.89 23.68 4.69
N LYS A 51 -0.42 23.53 4.88
CA LYS A 51 -1.15 22.31 4.48
C LYS A 51 -0.98 21.93 3.01
N ASN A 52 -0.98 22.89 2.10
CA ASN A 52 -0.84 22.62 0.66
C ASN A 52 0.58 22.10 0.34
N ALA A 53 1.60 22.67 0.97
CA ALA A 53 2.98 22.20 0.83
C ALA A 53 3.16 20.80 1.44
N ALA A 54 2.53 20.54 2.59
CA ALA A 54 2.56 19.23 3.24
C ALA A 54 1.86 18.14 2.41
N GLN A 55 0.72 18.45 1.78
CA GLN A 55 0.08 17.55 0.83
C GLN A 55 0.97 17.30 -0.39
N GLY A 56 1.59 18.34 -0.95
CA GLY A 56 2.57 18.19 -2.04
C GLY A 56 3.74 17.29 -1.67
N LEU A 57 4.27 17.42 -0.44
CA LEU A 57 5.33 16.54 0.07
C LEU A 57 4.84 15.09 0.24
N PHE A 58 3.62 14.88 0.74
CA PHE A 58 3.02 13.55 0.81
C PHE A 58 2.88 12.90 -0.57
N THR A 59 2.41 13.67 -1.57
CA THR A 59 2.31 13.23 -2.97
C THR A 59 3.69 12.87 -3.52
N PHE A 60 4.70 13.72 -3.30
CA PHE A 60 6.06 13.46 -3.74
C PHE A 60 6.66 12.20 -3.07
N ALA A 61 6.43 12.02 -1.78
CA ALA A 61 6.91 10.85 -1.05
C ALA A 61 6.26 9.56 -1.56
N THR A 62 4.96 9.59 -1.90
CA THR A 62 4.20 8.41 -2.33
C THR A 62 4.36 8.12 -3.82
N TYR A 63 4.06 9.09 -4.69
CA TYR A 63 4.10 8.94 -6.15
C TYR A 63 5.42 9.32 -6.81
N GLY A 64 6.29 10.05 -6.12
CA GLY A 64 7.65 10.30 -6.59
C GLY A 64 8.58 9.17 -6.11
N VAL A 65 9.16 9.38 -4.92
CA VAL A 65 10.20 8.49 -4.37
C VAL A 65 9.65 7.08 -4.12
N GLY A 66 8.48 6.97 -3.50
CA GLY A 66 7.86 5.69 -3.17
C GLY A 66 7.57 4.84 -4.41
N MET A 67 6.98 5.45 -5.45
CA MET A 67 6.70 4.77 -6.70
C MET A 67 7.97 4.37 -7.45
N PHE A 68 9.01 5.21 -7.44
CA PHE A 68 10.31 4.88 -8.03
C PHE A 68 10.92 3.64 -7.38
N ILE A 69 11.05 3.63 -6.04
CA ILE A 69 11.59 2.50 -5.28
C ILE A 69 10.72 1.26 -5.49
N GLY A 70 9.39 1.41 -5.42
CA GLY A 70 8.45 0.30 -5.57
C GLY A 70 8.50 -0.34 -6.95
N THR A 71 8.61 0.45 -8.01
CA THR A 71 8.71 -0.06 -9.39
C THR A 71 10.03 -0.78 -9.60
N TRP A 72 11.14 -0.20 -9.14
CA TRP A 72 12.47 -0.83 -9.22
C TRP A 72 12.51 -2.16 -8.45
N PHE A 73 12.03 -2.17 -7.21
CA PHE A 73 11.97 -3.37 -6.38
C PHE A 73 11.00 -4.44 -6.92
N SER A 74 9.87 -4.02 -7.48
CA SER A 74 8.92 -4.93 -8.14
C SER A 74 9.54 -5.59 -9.37
N GLY A 75 10.32 -4.84 -10.16
CA GLY A 75 11.07 -5.40 -11.31
C GLY A 75 12.06 -6.47 -10.85
N PHE A 76 12.89 -6.14 -9.85
CA PHE A 76 13.83 -7.09 -9.25
C PHE A 76 13.13 -8.36 -8.73
N THR A 77 12.00 -8.19 -8.03
CA THR A 77 11.21 -9.31 -7.51
C THR A 77 10.64 -10.18 -8.62
N ALA A 78 10.12 -9.58 -9.69
CA ALA A 78 9.56 -10.31 -10.82
C ALA A 78 10.65 -11.11 -11.56
N ASP A 79 11.83 -10.52 -11.76
CA ASP A 79 12.96 -11.20 -12.37
C ASP A 79 13.49 -12.35 -11.51
N TYR A 80 13.56 -12.17 -10.19
CA TYR A 80 13.99 -13.21 -9.25
C TYR A 80 13.08 -14.45 -9.28
N TYR A 81 11.77 -14.25 -9.44
CA TYR A 81 10.77 -15.31 -9.49
C TYR A 81 10.40 -15.76 -10.91
N LYS A 82 11.24 -15.44 -11.90
CA LYS A 82 11.11 -15.91 -13.27
C LYS A 82 11.91 -17.20 -13.45
N LEU A 83 11.21 -18.33 -13.62
CA LEU A 83 11.81 -19.64 -13.84
C LEU A 83 11.50 -20.10 -15.27
N GLU A 84 12.53 -20.44 -16.05
CA GLU A 84 12.39 -20.96 -17.43
C GLU A 84 11.51 -20.07 -18.34
N GLY A 85 11.54 -18.76 -18.12
CA GLY A 85 10.74 -17.79 -18.89
C GLY A 85 9.32 -17.57 -18.36
N ALA A 86 8.86 -18.34 -17.37
CA ALA A 86 7.56 -18.21 -16.73
C ALA A 86 7.65 -17.51 -15.36
N TYR A 87 6.71 -16.60 -15.07
CA TYR A 87 6.64 -15.91 -13.79
C TYR A 87 5.89 -16.74 -12.74
N GLN A 88 6.51 -16.90 -11.57
CA GLN A 88 5.86 -17.50 -10.40
C GLN A 88 5.00 -16.46 -9.66
N TRP A 89 3.85 -16.11 -10.24
CA TRP A 89 2.96 -15.04 -9.77
C TRP A 89 2.61 -15.12 -8.29
N LYS A 90 2.34 -16.33 -7.77
CA LYS A 90 2.02 -16.54 -6.36
C LYS A 90 3.12 -16.01 -5.44
N GLN A 91 4.39 -16.29 -5.76
CA GLN A 91 5.53 -15.83 -4.96
C GLN A 91 5.74 -14.32 -5.10
N ILE A 92 5.61 -13.80 -6.32
CA ILE A 92 5.69 -12.35 -6.60
C ILE A 92 4.68 -11.58 -5.76
N TRP A 93 3.43 -12.05 -5.67
CA TRP A 93 2.38 -11.39 -4.90
C TRP A 93 2.51 -11.56 -3.39
N PHE A 94 3.18 -12.61 -2.90
CA PHE A 94 3.46 -12.75 -1.48
C PHE A 94 4.48 -11.73 -0.96
N VAL A 95 5.42 -11.30 -1.78
CA VAL A 95 6.41 -10.28 -1.38
C VAL A 95 5.75 -9.00 -0.83
N PRO A 96 4.88 -8.29 -1.58
CA PRO A 96 4.18 -7.13 -1.05
C PRO A 96 3.15 -7.48 0.05
N ALA A 97 2.64 -8.72 0.10
CA ALA A 97 1.79 -9.18 1.20
C ALA A 97 2.56 -9.18 2.53
N PHE A 98 3.77 -9.75 2.55
CA PHE A 98 4.62 -9.76 3.74
C PHE A 98 5.10 -8.36 4.13
N ILE A 99 5.43 -7.50 3.16
CA ILE A 99 5.74 -6.10 3.44
C ILE A 99 4.54 -5.40 4.10
N ALA A 100 3.32 -5.62 3.60
CA ALA A 100 2.12 -5.04 4.20
C ALA A 100 1.85 -5.56 5.62
N VAL A 101 2.11 -6.85 5.90
CA VAL A 101 2.05 -7.41 7.27
C VAL A 101 3.08 -6.73 8.18
N ALA A 102 4.33 -6.59 7.73
CA ALA A 102 5.38 -5.94 8.51
C ALA A 102 5.03 -4.47 8.82
N VAL A 103 4.48 -3.73 7.84
CA VAL A 103 4.00 -2.35 8.04
C VAL A 103 2.87 -2.29 9.06
N VAL A 104 1.91 -3.21 9.03
CA VAL A 104 0.82 -3.26 10.02
C VAL A 104 1.38 -3.54 11.43
N ILE A 105 2.29 -4.51 11.56
CA ILE A 105 2.94 -4.81 12.85
C ILE A 105 3.69 -3.58 13.36
N TYR A 106 4.48 -2.93 12.51
CA TYR A 106 5.20 -1.71 12.85
C TYR A 106 4.23 -0.60 13.31
N PHE A 107 3.14 -0.40 12.58
CA PHE A 107 2.14 0.59 12.94
C PHE A 107 1.49 0.28 14.30
N LEU A 108 1.08 -0.97 14.55
CA LEU A 108 0.48 -1.36 15.82
C LEU A 108 1.41 -1.19 17.03
N LEU A 109 2.72 -1.39 16.85
CA LEU A 109 3.71 -1.29 17.93
C LEU A 109 4.12 0.17 18.21
N PHE A 110 4.30 0.98 17.17
CA PHE A 110 4.93 2.30 17.29
C PHE A 110 3.97 3.48 17.14
N PHE A 111 2.81 3.29 16.51
CA PHE A 111 1.86 4.39 16.32
C PHE A 111 1.10 4.69 17.61
N LYS A 112 1.40 5.84 18.22
CA LYS A 112 0.70 6.38 19.38
C LYS A 112 0.11 7.74 19.04
N GLU A 113 -1.21 7.80 18.88
CA GLU A 113 -1.89 9.07 18.67
C GLU A 113 -2.09 9.78 20.02
N LYS A 114 -1.54 10.99 20.15
CA LYS A 114 -1.85 11.87 21.29
C LYS A 114 -3.24 12.47 21.04
N LYS A 115 -4.24 12.03 21.79
CA LYS A 115 -5.57 12.67 21.80
C LYS A 115 -5.41 14.09 22.32
N GLU A 116 -5.70 15.09 21.49
CA GLU A 116 -5.92 16.45 22.00
C GLU A 116 -7.25 16.44 22.76
N VAL A 117 -7.16 16.41 24.09
CA VAL A 117 -8.31 16.70 24.96
C VAL A 117 -8.61 18.19 24.76
N LYS A 118 -9.65 18.50 23.99
CA LYS A 118 -10.20 19.87 23.98
C LYS A 118 -10.65 20.17 25.41
N SER A 119 -9.95 21.08 26.08
CA SER A 119 -10.53 21.78 27.24
C SER A 119 -11.82 22.43 26.76
N ALA A 120 -12.93 22.04 27.37
CA ALA A 120 -14.20 22.74 27.23
C ALA A 120 -14.10 24.18 27.75
#